data_AF-A0A376JYK5-F1
#
_entry.id   AF-A0A376JYK5-F1
#
_cell.length_a   1.000
_cell.length_b   1.000
_cell.length_c   1.000
_cell.angle_alpha   90.00
_cell.angle_beta   90.00
_cell.angle_gamma   90.00
#
_symmetry.space_group_name_H-M   'P 1'
#
loop_
_entity.id
_entity.type
_entity.pdbx_description
1 polymer ?
#
loop_
_entity_poly.entity_id
_entity_poly.type
_entity_poly.pdbx_seq_one_letter_code
_entity_poly.pdbx_strand_id
1 'polypeptide(L)'
;MHCCHWWKKKPIASFLDKALEDYRDARKGLDDLAKPSEKAIHPQYLAQQISHFAADDAIFTCDVGTPTVWAARYLKMNGKRRLLGSFNHGSMANAMPQALGAQATEPERQVVAMCGDGGFSMLMGDFLSVVQMKLPVKIIVF
;
A
#
# COMPACT_ATOMS: atom_id res chain seq x y z
N MET A 1 51.55 25.28 12.74
CA MET A 1 50.41 24.89 13.62
C MET A 1 49.24 25.79 13.24
N HIS A 2 48.00 25.27 13.18
CA HIS A 2 46.74 25.93 12.75
C HIS A 2 46.30 25.74 11.28
N CYS A 3 45.80 24.55 10.92
CA CYS A 3 44.89 24.41 9.76
C CYS A 3 43.96 23.17 9.81
N CYS A 4 43.60 22.66 11.00
CA CYS A 4 42.77 21.44 11.12
C CYS A 4 41.60 21.58 12.12
N HIS A 5 40.80 22.66 12.02
CA HIS A 5 39.70 22.90 12.98
C HIS A 5 38.28 22.94 12.38
N TRP A 6 38.11 22.65 11.08
CA TRP A 6 36.83 22.85 10.38
C TRP A 6 35.91 21.63 10.28
N TRP A 7 36.37 20.43 10.66
CA TRP A 7 35.51 19.23 10.69
C TRP A 7 34.99 18.96 12.10
N LYS A 8 34.10 19.83 12.58
CA LYS A 8 33.20 19.45 13.70
C LYS A 8 32.30 18.33 13.18
N LYS A 9 32.58 17.09 13.58
CA LYS A 9 31.63 15.96 13.44
C LYS A 9 30.30 16.41 14.07
N LYS A 10 29.32 16.80 13.25
CA LYS A 10 27.95 16.94 13.75
C LYS A 10 27.57 15.58 14.35
N PRO A 11 27.01 15.53 15.57
CA PRO A 11 26.59 14.26 16.13
C PRO A 11 25.56 13.66 15.18
N ILE A 12 25.79 12.42 14.75
CA ILE A 12 24.90 11.65 13.86
C ILE A 12 23.45 11.68 14.38
N ALA A 13 23.28 11.76 15.71
CA ALA A 13 22.00 11.94 16.39
C ALA A 13 21.23 13.18 15.89
N SER A 14 21.86 14.34 15.73
CA SER A 14 21.15 15.58 15.35
C SER A 14 20.52 15.54 13.95
N PHE A 15 21.12 14.80 13.02
CA PHE A 15 20.55 14.60 11.68
C PHE A 15 19.40 13.60 11.72
N LEU A 16 19.59 12.49 12.43
CA LEU A 16 18.55 11.48 12.62
C LEU A 16 17.32 12.07 13.33
N ASP A 17 17.52 12.82 14.41
CA ASP A 17 16.45 13.42 15.19
C ASP A 17 15.61 14.38 14.35
N LYS A 18 16.27 15.20 13.52
CA LYS A 18 15.57 16.12 12.61
C LYS A 18 14.78 15.36 11.54
N ALA A 19 15.37 14.35 10.92
CA ALA A 19 14.67 13.54 9.92
C ALA A 19 13.47 12.77 10.50
N LEU A 20 13.58 12.29 11.75
CA LEU A 20 12.48 11.65 12.46
C LEU A 20 11.36 12.64 12.80
N GLU A 21 11.70 13.87 13.20
CA GLU A 21 10.73 14.94 13.42
C GLU A 21 9.98 15.29 12.12
N ASP A 22 10.71 15.53 11.02
CA ASP A 22 10.12 15.84 9.71
C ASP A 22 9.19 14.71 9.22
N TYR A 23 9.57 13.45 9.47
CA TYR A 23 8.73 12.31 9.13
C TYR A 23 7.44 12.26 9.96
N ARG A 24 7.49 12.55 11.26
CA ARG A 24 6.30 12.59 12.12
C ARG A 24 5.33 13.68 11.67
N ASP A 25 5.85 14.86 11.32
CA ASP A 25 5.03 15.97 10.83
C ASP A 25 4.40 15.65 9.48
N ALA A 26 5.17 15.06 8.55
CA ALA A 26 4.64 14.58 7.28
C ALA A 26 3.51 13.56 7.51
N ARG A 27 3.70 12.60 8.43
CA ARG A 27 2.70 11.56 8.73
C ARG A 27 1.40 12.15 9.28
N LYS A 28 1.49 13.16 10.16
CA LYS A 28 0.32 13.84 10.71
C LYS A 28 -0.58 14.42 9.61
N GLY A 29 0.01 15.04 8.59
CA GLY A 29 -0.73 15.57 7.44
C GLY A 29 -1.44 14.49 6.60
N LEU A 30 -0.90 13.26 6.53
CA LEU A 30 -1.58 12.14 5.89
C LEU A 30 -2.82 11.69 6.70
N ASP A 31 -2.68 11.56 8.01
CA ASP A 31 -3.75 11.07 8.87
C ASP A 31 -4.94 12.05 8.92
N ASP A 32 -4.69 13.36 8.76
CA ASP A 32 -5.75 14.37 8.71
C ASP A 32 -6.68 14.22 7.48
N LEU A 33 -6.18 13.68 6.38
CA LEU A 33 -6.95 13.43 5.15
C LEU A 33 -7.74 12.12 5.22
N ALA A 34 -7.35 11.18 6.08
CA ALA A 34 -7.95 9.85 6.22
C ALA A 34 -9.04 9.84 7.30
N LYS A 35 -10.04 10.72 7.15
CA LYS A 35 -11.19 10.82 8.06
C LYS A 35 -12.49 10.48 7.34
N PRO A 36 -13.51 9.97 8.06
CA PRO A 36 -14.83 9.80 7.49
C PRO A 36 -15.41 11.16 7.07
N SER A 37 -16.21 11.15 6.01
CA SER A 37 -16.87 12.34 5.46
C SER A 37 -18.29 11.98 5.08
N GLU A 38 -19.23 12.89 5.34
CA GLU A 38 -20.65 12.69 5.02
C GLU A 38 -20.95 12.86 3.52
N LYS A 39 -20.04 13.46 2.74
CA LYS A 39 -20.27 13.75 1.32
C LYS A 39 -19.82 12.62 0.40
N ALA A 40 -18.58 12.17 0.56
CA ALA A 40 -17.98 11.14 -0.27
C ALA A 40 -16.91 10.39 0.52
N ILE A 41 -16.70 9.12 0.18
CA ILE A 41 -15.66 8.32 0.81
C ILE A 41 -14.31 8.79 0.28
N HIS A 42 -13.46 9.27 1.19
CA HIS A 42 -12.09 9.61 0.85
C HIS A 42 -11.27 8.33 0.57
N PRO A 43 -10.61 8.19 -0.59
CA PRO A 43 -9.83 6.99 -0.93
C PRO A 43 -8.76 6.65 0.11
N GLN A 44 -8.13 7.66 0.71
CA GLN A 44 -7.20 7.48 1.80
C GLN A 44 -7.83 6.89 3.07
N TYR A 45 -9.08 7.27 3.40
CA TYR A 45 -9.81 6.70 4.52
C TYR A 45 -10.09 5.22 4.26
N LEU A 46 -10.56 4.88 3.05
CA LEU A 46 -10.74 3.49 2.63
C LEU A 46 -9.45 2.68 2.79
N ALA A 47 -8.31 3.17 2.27
CA ALA A 47 -7.03 2.48 2.38
C ALA A 47 -6.54 2.32 3.84
N GLN A 48 -6.77 3.31 4.69
CA GLN A 48 -6.49 3.22 6.12
C GLN A 48 -7.33 2.12 6.78
N GLN A 49 -8.63 2.07 6.48
CA GLN A 49 -9.53 1.04 7.03
C GLN A 49 -9.17 -0.36 6.51
N ILE A 50 -8.78 -0.50 5.23
CA ILE A 50 -8.24 -1.76 4.70
C ILE A 50 -7.04 -2.21 5.52
N SER A 51 -6.06 -1.34 5.75
CA SER A 51 -4.89 -1.69 6.55
C SER A 51 -5.23 -2.05 8.01
N HIS A 52 -6.31 -1.49 8.55
CA HIS A 52 -6.75 -1.70 9.93
C HIS A 52 -7.45 -3.05 10.12
N PHE A 53 -8.35 -3.40 9.18
CA PHE A 53 -9.17 -4.62 9.28
C PHE A 53 -8.57 -5.85 8.57
N ALA A 54 -7.60 -5.66 7.69
CA ALA A 54 -6.92 -6.78 7.06
C ALA A 54 -6.07 -7.56 8.07
N ALA A 55 -5.90 -8.86 7.81
CA ALA A 55 -5.09 -9.74 8.64
C ALA A 55 -3.66 -9.21 8.82
N ASP A 56 -3.04 -9.55 9.97
CA ASP A 56 -1.67 -9.16 10.29
C ASP A 56 -0.61 -9.82 9.38
N ASP A 57 -1.00 -10.80 8.58
CA ASP A 57 -0.17 -11.48 7.58
C ASP A 57 -0.79 -11.41 6.17
N ALA A 58 -1.72 -10.47 5.93
CA ALA A 58 -2.37 -10.31 4.64
C ALA A 58 -1.38 -10.03 3.49
N ILE A 59 -1.73 -10.53 2.30
CA ILE A 59 -1.05 -10.21 1.04
C ILE A 59 -1.89 -9.16 0.31
N PHE A 60 -1.31 -7.99 0.09
CA PHE A 60 -1.93 -6.91 -0.66
C PHE A 60 -1.40 -6.91 -2.08
N THR A 61 -2.29 -6.67 -3.03
CA THR A 61 -1.93 -6.25 -4.38
C THR A 61 -2.53 -4.87 -4.63
N CYS A 62 -1.83 -4.00 -5.35
CA CYS A 62 -2.36 -2.69 -5.71
C CYS A 62 -2.18 -2.39 -7.19
N ASP A 63 -3.20 -1.79 -7.77
CA ASP A 63 -3.21 -1.44 -9.18
C ASP A 63 -2.38 -0.20 -9.44
N VAL A 64 -1.72 -0.15 -10.60
CA VAL A 64 -1.03 1.06 -11.03
C VAL A 64 -2.06 2.16 -11.26
N GLY A 65 -1.91 3.26 -10.51
CA GLY A 65 -2.88 4.34 -10.41
C GLY A 65 -2.97 4.88 -8.98
N THR A 66 -4.12 5.46 -8.62
CA THR A 66 -4.34 5.94 -7.25
C THR A 66 -4.25 4.84 -6.19
N PRO A 67 -4.62 3.55 -6.41
CA PRO A 67 -4.44 2.50 -5.42
C PRO A 67 -2.98 2.30 -5.01
N THR A 68 -2.03 2.45 -5.92
CA THR A 68 -0.59 2.40 -5.60
C THR A 68 -0.18 3.51 -4.63
N VAL A 69 -0.69 4.74 -4.83
CA VAL A 69 -0.41 5.87 -3.93
C VAL A 69 -0.98 5.60 -2.53
N TRP A 70 -2.19 5.06 -2.46
CA TRP A 70 -2.85 4.75 -1.19
C TRP A 70 -2.22 3.57 -0.48
N ALA A 71 -1.84 2.52 -1.21
CA ALA A 71 -1.13 1.38 -0.68
C ALA A 71 0.22 1.80 -0.06
N ALA A 72 1.01 2.58 -0.80
CA ALA A 72 2.31 3.06 -0.33
C ALA A 72 2.23 3.94 0.92
N ARG A 73 1.13 4.69 1.08
CA ARG A 73 0.96 5.66 2.18
C ARG A 73 0.29 5.05 3.41
N TYR A 74 -0.74 4.23 3.24
CA TYR A 74 -1.64 3.83 4.33
C TYR A 74 -1.51 2.38 4.78
N LEU A 75 -0.92 1.48 3.98
CA LEU A 75 -0.67 0.11 4.44
C LEU A 75 0.44 0.08 5.49
N LYS A 76 0.10 -0.32 6.71
CA LYS A 76 1.07 -0.53 7.78
C LYS A 76 1.68 -1.92 7.64
N MET A 77 2.93 -1.95 7.21
CA MET A 77 3.73 -3.17 7.06
C MET A 77 4.37 -3.57 8.40
N ASN A 78 4.53 -4.88 8.62
CA ASN A 78 5.02 -5.44 9.89
C ASN A 78 6.02 -6.60 9.69
N GLY A 79 6.55 -6.77 8.48
CA GLY A 79 7.45 -7.87 8.11
C GLY A 79 6.75 -9.18 7.72
N LYS A 80 5.49 -9.38 8.07
CA LYS A 80 4.67 -10.54 7.67
C LYS A 80 3.77 -10.24 6.47
N ARG A 81 3.11 -9.07 6.50
CA ARG A 81 2.34 -8.54 5.37
C ARG A 81 3.21 -8.41 4.12
N ARG A 82 2.60 -8.62 2.97
CA ARG A 82 3.27 -8.49 1.65
C ARG A 82 2.52 -7.48 0.80
N LEU A 83 3.26 -6.74 -0.03
CA LEU A 83 2.70 -5.80 -1.00
C LEU A 83 3.27 -6.14 -2.38
N LEU A 84 2.38 -6.46 -3.32
CA LEU A 84 2.69 -6.73 -4.72
C LEU A 84 2.08 -5.64 -5.59
N GLY A 85 2.77 -5.32 -6.69
CA GLY A 85 2.29 -4.36 -7.66
C GLY A 85 3.19 -4.36 -8.88
N SER A 86 2.71 -3.80 -9.99
CA SER A 86 3.53 -3.58 -11.19
C SER A 86 4.42 -2.33 -11.03
N PHE A 87 5.23 -2.24 -9.98
CA PHE A 87 5.95 -1.00 -9.62
C PHE A 87 7.04 -0.60 -10.61
N ASN A 88 7.75 -1.56 -11.20
CA ASN A 88 8.81 -1.27 -12.17
C ASN A 88 8.26 -1.11 -13.58
N HIS A 89 7.39 -2.03 -14.01
CA HIS A 89 6.86 -2.02 -15.37
C HIS A 89 5.73 -0.99 -15.57
N GLY A 90 5.01 -0.63 -14.50
CA GLY A 90 3.96 0.38 -14.54
C GLY A 90 2.69 -0.01 -15.31
N SER A 91 2.40 -1.31 -15.47
CA SER A 91 1.18 -1.77 -16.15
C SER A 91 -0.05 -1.68 -15.24
N MET A 92 -1.14 -1.11 -15.78
CA MET A 92 -2.47 -1.14 -15.16
C MET A 92 -3.06 -2.56 -15.19
N ALA A 93 -4.15 -2.77 -14.43
CA ALA A 93 -4.87 -4.03 -14.31
C ALA A 93 -4.08 -5.14 -13.61
N ASN A 94 -3.00 -4.82 -12.90
CA ASN A 94 -2.13 -5.82 -12.30
C ASN A 94 -2.68 -6.39 -10.99
N ALA A 95 -3.53 -5.66 -10.28
CA ALA A 95 -3.94 -6.01 -8.91
C ALA A 95 -4.66 -7.36 -8.83
N MET A 96 -5.74 -7.53 -9.59
CA MET A 96 -6.56 -8.76 -9.53
C MET A 96 -5.80 -10.00 -10.04
N PRO A 97 -5.12 -9.98 -11.21
CA PRO A 97 -4.36 -11.15 -11.67
C PRO A 97 -3.22 -11.55 -10.71
N GLN A 98 -2.50 -10.58 -10.14
CA GLN A 98 -1.49 -10.88 -9.12
C GLN A 98 -2.12 -11.48 -7.85
N ALA A 99 -3.32 -11.03 -7.48
CA ALA A 99 -4.04 -11.55 -6.33
C ALA A 99 -4.53 -12.99 -6.54
N LEU A 100 -4.95 -13.35 -7.76
CA LEU A 100 -5.26 -14.74 -8.13
C LEU A 100 -4.04 -15.64 -7.90
N GLY A 101 -2.87 -15.25 -8.42
CA GLY A 101 -1.64 -16.02 -8.24
C GLY A 101 -1.22 -16.11 -6.77
N ALA A 102 -1.32 -15.01 -6.03
CA ALA A 102 -1.02 -15.00 -4.59
C ALA A 102 -1.95 -15.93 -3.80
N GLN A 103 -3.26 -15.88 -4.06
CA GLN A 103 -4.24 -16.70 -3.34
C GLN A 103 -4.10 -18.18 -3.69
N ALA A 104 -3.73 -18.50 -4.93
CA ALA A 104 -3.46 -19.89 -5.32
C ALA A 104 -2.18 -20.44 -4.67
N THR A 105 -1.18 -19.58 -4.43
CA THR A 105 0.08 -19.97 -3.78
C THR A 105 -0.08 -20.11 -2.27
N GLU A 106 -0.87 -19.22 -1.66
CA GLU A 106 -1.06 -19.10 -0.21
C GLU A 106 -2.56 -19.21 0.12
N PRO A 107 -3.17 -20.39 -0.01
CA PRO A 107 -4.63 -20.56 0.05
C PRO A 107 -5.24 -20.20 1.41
N GLU A 108 -4.48 -20.34 2.50
CA GLU A 108 -4.93 -20.05 3.86
C GLU A 108 -4.77 -18.56 4.25
N ARG A 109 -4.02 -17.78 3.47
CA ARG A 109 -3.76 -16.37 3.78
C ARG A 109 -4.81 -15.48 3.14
N GLN A 110 -5.15 -14.39 3.83
CA GLN A 110 -6.01 -13.36 3.27
C GLN A 110 -5.28 -12.59 2.17
N VAL A 111 -5.85 -12.59 0.96
CA VAL A 111 -5.38 -11.75 -0.15
C VAL A 111 -6.36 -10.63 -0.44
N VAL A 112 -5.86 -9.39 -0.46
CA VAL A 112 -6.65 -8.18 -0.71
C VAL A 112 -6.13 -7.45 -1.94
N ALA A 113 -6.97 -7.35 -2.97
CA ALA A 113 -6.67 -6.62 -4.20
C ALA A 113 -7.27 -5.22 -4.14
N MET A 114 -6.40 -4.20 -4.12
CA MET A 114 -6.75 -2.79 -4.22
C MET A 114 -6.74 -2.39 -5.70
N CYS A 115 -7.91 -2.49 -6.34
CA CYS A 115 -8.08 -2.29 -7.78
C CYS A 115 -8.50 -0.85 -8.09
N GLY A 116 -8.04 -0.29 -9.21
CA GLY A 116 -8.71 0.85 -9.81
C GLY A 116 -9.90 0.36 -10.64
N ASP A 117 -10.94 1.17 -10.79
CA ASP A 117 -12.06 0.89 -11.70
C ASP A 117 -11.59 0.62 -13.14
N GLY A 118 -10.66 1.43 -13.65
CA GLY A 118 -10.09 1.27 -14.99
C GLY A 118 -9.24 0.00 -15.15
N GLY A 119 -8.42 -0.34 -14.17
CA GLY A 119 -7.61 -1.57 -14.23
C GLY A 119 -8.43 -2.83 -13.99
N PHE A 120 -9.43 -2.78 -13.11
CA PHE A 120 -10.36 -3.89 -12.92
C PHE A 120 -11.16 -4.19 -14.20
N SER A 121 -11.71 -3.16 -14.84
CA SER A 121 -12.49 -3.33 -16.08
C SER A 121 -11.64 -3.80 -17.27
N MET A 122 -10.36 -3.43 -17.33
CA MET A 122 -9.44 -3.81 -18.41
C MET A 122 -9.21 -5.32 -18.51
N LEU A 123 -9.15 -6.04 -17.38
CA LEU A 123 -9.00 -7.51 -17.33
C LEU A 123 -10.18 -8.19 -16.63
N MET A 124 -11.38 -7.60 -16.74
CA MET A 124 -12.57 -8.07 -16.01
C MET A 124 -12.97 -9.51 -16.32
N GLY A 125 -12.56 -10.06 -17.46
CA GLY A 125 -12.80 -11.47 -17.80
C GLY A 125 -12.25 -12.44 -16.75
N ASP A 126 -11.07 -12.15 -16.18
CA ASP A 126 -10.44 -12.97 -15.16
C ASP A 126 -11.12 -12.88 -13.78
N PHE A 127 -12.11 -11.99 -13.62
CA PHE A 127 -12.96 -12.03 -12.43
C PHE A 127 -13.75 -13.35 -12.34
N LEU A 128 -14.09 -13.95 -13.49
CA LEU A 128 -14.69 -15.29 -13.53
C LEU A 128 -13.72 -16.36 -13.00
N SER A 129 -12.42 -16.18 -13.21
CA SER A 129 -11.37 -17.08 -12.70
C SER A 129 -11.38 -17.17 -11.17
N VAL A 130 -11.72 -16.08 -10.46
CA VAL A 130 -11.89 -16.07 -8.98
C VAL A 130 -12.91 -17.15 -8.55
N VAL A 131 -14.05 -17.19 -9.22
CA VAL A 131 -15.14 -18.14 -8.93
C VAL A 131 -14.78 -19.55 -9.40
N GLN A 132 -14.29 -19.66 -10.64
CA GLN A 132 -13.96 -20.96 -11.24
C GLN A 132 -12.87 -21.69 -10.46
N MET A 133 -11.87 -20.96 -9.98
CA MET A 133 -10.75 -21.52 -9.20
C MET A 133 -11.03 -21.54 -7.69
N LYS A 134 -12.19 -21.06 -7.24
CA LYS A 134 -12.61 -20.97 -5.83
C LYS A 134 -11.59 -20.24 -4.95
N LEU A 135 -11.01 -19.17 -5.47
CA LEU A 135 -10.00 -18.38 -4.78
C LEU A 135 -10.68 -17.29 -3.95
N PRO A 136 -10.59 -17.28 -2.61
CA PRO A 136 -11.36 -16.38 -1.75
C PRO A 136 -10.79 -14.94 -1.66
N VAL A 137 -10.29 -14.40 -2.78
CA VAL A 137 -9.67 -13.07 -2.90
C VAL A 137 -10.65 -11.97 -2.50
N LYS A 138 -10.19 -10.94 -1.78
CA LYS A 138 -10.98 -9.75 -1.42
C LYS A 138 -10.65 -8.63 -2.40
N ILE A 139 -11.56 -8.35 -3.34
CA ILE A 139 -11.38 -7.30 -4.34
C ILE A 139 -12.07 -6.03 -3.84
N ILE A 140 -11.33 -4.93 -3.80
CA ILE A 140 -11.82 -3.60 -3.42
C ILE A 140 -11.49 -2.64 -4.56
N VAL A 141 -12.53 -2.17 -5.23
CA VAL A 141 -12.41 -1.20 -6.32
C VAL A 141 -12.54 0.21 -5.74
N PHE A 142 -11.58 1.06 -6.09
CA PHE A 142 -11.49 2.46 -5.66
C PHE A 142 -12.26 3.39 -6.58
#